data_AF-A0A0D8XXJ2-F1
#
_entry.id   AF-A0A0D8XXJ2-F1
#
_cell.length_a   1.000
_cell.length_b   1.000
_cell.length_c   1.000
_cell.angle_alpha   90.00
_cell.angle_beta   90.00
_cell.angle_gamma   90.00
#
_symmetry.space_group_name_H-M   'P 1'
#
loop_
_entity.id
_entity.type
_entity.pdbx_description
1 polymer ?
#
loop_
_entity_poly.entity_id
_entity_poly.type
_entity_poly.pdbx_seq_one_letter_code
_entity_poly.pdbx_strand_id
1 'polypeptide(L)'
;MPLSQIPVKKLYRSTGGREQDRLMSPSDVQWIVSRKNYRLVIIQLTFCHDKTFESMHGLSHVWVGGFMFVIRVSPNDPMFYLHHAFIDYLWEQFRRKQQTREERETQWAEDTCNSLHGYDEQMKPFRLQNRDGLSNQYTDDWYDYEAVRHCTPHRPECDSPFYWCDMKAWRCRSKNYRSINIDVYFEVTDMIKYKVLVVLGGNCTGFEGTTICHNSICQQNRCQLPPRVLESLRNRKSIDHPPGEFVWTKTLLLDENGNGITNDLAQVTIINQLTSARYIVYQEGDAIYPEMKGIIYLAVPKPRAGMIQEVTLEALDGYGRYCQAHCYNTTEEQYQVCQPRLKIGIRSESSSPLSYTHSLSSRRFLDVDLSVHPREIAVSTPYIVFACSRKLMTSAMITSLTEKARPPLSRESHVWFRVAVHHYIYRNLQIEAAPSSGEVWSSSIRKAASSFDTNLIFVQVLSFYIKRTSIFFSNVYRFSKIIYRIQAPNPEVNGGSVQIRVSIFEDNVRIKCSIKCAKKDGSTSECNGTVNLHSEPSRSDEDVFTSDQSALHLIGWNMRGHPAQWRHKVPYLTFYC
;
A
#
# COMPACT_ATOMS: atom_id res chain seq x y z
N MET A 1 -9.16 4.74 -30.87
CA MET A 1 -8.75 4.99 -29.47
C MET A 1 -7.38 4.35 -29.31
N PRO A 2 -6.32 5.14 -29.05
CA PRO A 2 -4.97 4.59 -28.94
C PRO A 2 -4.92 3.69 -27.70
N LEU A 3 -4.25 2.54 -27.85
CA LEU A 3 -3.88 1.68 -26.74
C LEU A 3 -3.20 2.55 -25.67
N SER A 4 -3.64 2.41 -24.43
CA SER A 4 -2.90 2.93 -23.28
C SER A 4 -1.44 2.53 -23.45
N GLN A 5 -0.53 3.50 -23.50
CA GLN A 5 0.92 3.28 -23.59
C GLN A 5 1.49 2.61 -22.33
N ILE A 6 0.65 2.32 -21.33
CA ILE A 6 1.04 1.62 -20.12
C ILE A 6 1.13 0.12 -20.46
N PRO A 7 2.32 -0.50 -20.43
CA PRO A 7 2.44 -1.94 -20.59
C PRO A 7 1.86 -2.62 -19.35
N VAL A 8 0.57 -2.95 -19.41
CA VAL A 8 -0.13 -3.70 -18.36
C VAL A 8 0.36 -5.15 -18.42
N LYS A 9 1.45 -5.45 -17.69
CA LYS A 9 2.09 -6.79 -17.65
C LYS A 9 1.31 -7.84 -16.83
N LYS A 10 0.22 -7.45 -16.14
CA LYS A 10 -0.58 -8.34 -15.28
C LYS A 10 -2.07 -8.18 -15.60
N LEU A 11 -2.78 -9.31 -15.61
CA LEU A 11 -4.23 -9.38 -15.81
C LEU A 11 -4.96 -8.36 -14.91
N TYR A 12 -5.78 -7.50 -15.51
CA TYR A 12 -6.55 -6.48 -14.80
C TYR A 12 -8.06 -6.74 -14.94
N ARG A 13 -8.75 -6.85 -13.81
CA ARG A 13 -10.21 -6.99 -13.69
C ARG A 13 -10.71 -6.01 -12.64
N SER A 14 -11.81 -5.31 -12.91
CA SER A 14 -12.41 -4.36 -11.97
C SER A 14 -13.54 -4.99 -11.15
N THR A 15 -14.26 -5.97 -11.71
CA THR A 15 -15.41 -6.71 -11.16
C THR A 15 -16.51 -5.84 -10.53
N GLY A 16 -17.69 -5.74 -11.13
CA GLY A 16 -18.87 -5.03 -10.58
C GLY A 16 -18.68 -3.52 -10.46
N GLY A 17 -18.36 -2.86 -11.58
CA GLY A 17 -17.99 -1.44 -11.61
C GLY A 17 -19.14 -0.46 -11.33
N ARG A 18 -20.35 -0.77 -11.79
CA ARG A 18 -21.60 0.00 -11.58
C ARG A 18 -22.72 -0.93 -11.10
N GLU A 19 -23.74 -0.39 -10.42
CA GLU A 19 -24.87 -1.17 -9.90
C GLU A 19 -25.66 -1.91 -11.00
N GLN A 20 -25.71 -1.32 -12.20
CA GLN A 20 -26.34 -1.90 -13.38
C GLN A 20 -25.51 -3.00 -14.07
N ASP A 21 -24.22 -3.12 -13.74
CA ASP A 21 -23.34 -4.13 -14.32
C ASP A 21 -23.63 -5.44 -13.59
N ARG A 22 -24.14 -6.45 -14.31
CA ARG A 22 -24.53 -7.75 -13.72
C ARG A 22 -24.13 -8.91 -14.61
N LEU A 23 -24.01 -10.09 -14.02
CA LEU A 23 -23.91 -11.33 -14.79
C LEU A 23 -25.25 -11.67 -15.45
N MET A 24 -25.19 -12.48 -16.51
CA MET A 24 -26.37 -13.06 -17.14
C MET A 24 -27.17 -13.91 -16.14
N SER A 25 -28.48 -13.70 -16.10
CA SER A 25 -29.40 -14.39 -15.18
C SER A 25 -30.06 -15.59 -15.87
N PRO A 26 -30.58 -16.57 -15.11
CA PRO A 26 -31.34 -17.68 -15.68
C PRO A 26 -32.57 -17.24 -16.51
N SER A 27 -33.20 -16.12 -16.14
CA SER A 27 -34.30 -15.54 -16.91
C SER A 27 -33.83 -14.97 -18.25
N ASP A 28 -32.63 -14.39 -18.32
CA ASP A 28 -32.05 -13.95 -19.60
C ASP A 28 -31.80 -15.17 -20.50
N VAL A 29 -31.21 -16.24 -19.96
CA VAL A 29 -30.98 -17.49 -20.69
C VAL A 29 -32.30 -18.07 -21.22
N GLN A 30 -33.34 -18.12 -20.38
CA GLN A 30 -34.63 -18.65 -20.79
C GLN A 30 -35.31 -17.77 -21.85
N TRP A 31 -35.13 -16.44 -21.75
CA TRP A 31 -35.59 -15.50 -22.76
C TRP A 31 -34.91 -15.73 -24.11
N ILE A 32 -33.60 -15.98 -24.13
CA ILE A 32 -32.82 -16.28 -25.34
C ILE A 32 -33.30 -17.58 -26.00
N VAL A 33 -33.36 -18.70 -25.27
CA VAL A 33 -33.65 -20.02 -25.87
C VAL A 33 -35.13 -20.21 -26.23
N SER A 34 -36.04 -19.36 -25.73
CA SER A 34 -37.48 -19.44 -25.99
C SER A 34 -37.94 -18.68 -27.24
N ARG A 35 -37.03 -17.96 -27.91
CA ARG A 35 -37.35 -17.24 -29.15
C ARG A 35 -37.71 -18.24 -30.26
N LYS A 36 -38.83 -18.02 -30.95
CA LYS A 36 -39.38 -18.98 -31.94
C LYS A 36 -39.10 -18.64 -33.41
N ASN A 37 -38.63 -17.43 -33.72
CA ASN A 37 -38.52 -16.99 -35.10
C ASN A 37 -37.06 -16.72 -35.45
N TYR A 38 -36.39 -17.69 -36.09
CA TYR A 38 -34.99 -17.59 -36.45
C TYR A 38 -34.66 -16.40 -37.37
N ARG A 39 -35.57 -16.04 -38.31
CA ARG A 39 -35.44 -14.86 -39.18
C ARG A 39 -35.45 -13.56 -38.40
N LEU A 40 -36.34 -13.43 -37.41
CA LEU A 40 -36.33 -12.30 -36.47
C LEU A 40 -35.17 -12.41 -35.48
N VAL A 41 -34.73 -13.61 -35.10
CA VAL A 41 -33.69 -13.84 -34.09
C VAL A 41 -32.31 -13.50 -34.64
N ILE A 42 -31.85 -13.93 -35.82
CA ILE A 42 -30.54 -13.46 -36.31
C ILE A 42 -30.56 -11.94 -36.55
N ILE A 43 -31.66 -11.41 -37.10
CA ILE A 43 -31.87 -9.97 -37.19
C ILE A 43 -31.68 -9.37 -35.78
N GLN A 44 -32.31 -9.92 -34.75
CA GLN A 44 -32.24 -9.46 -33.35
C GLN A 44 -30.96 -9.80 -32.57
N LEU A 45 -30.13 -10.75 -33.02
CA LEU A 45 -28.88 -11.10 -32.34
C LEU A 45 -27.75 -10.15 -32.74
N THR A 46 -27.90 -9.43 -33.85
CA THR A 46 -26.96 -8.37 -34.24
C THR A 46 -27.33 -7.04 -33.56
N PHE A 47 -26.30 -6.31 -33.15
CA PHE A 47 -26.42 -5.05 -32.39
C PHE A 47 -27.38 -4.01 -33.01
N CYS A 48 -27.65 -4.09 -34.31
CA CYS A 48 -28.41 -3.09 -35.05
C CYS A 48 -29.92 -3.30 -35.02
N HIS A 49 -30.44 -4.50 -34.76
CA HIS A 49 -31.89 -4.72 -34.74
C HIS A 49 -32.45 -5.14 -33.38
N ASP A 50 -31.68 -5.81 -32.52
CA ASP A 50 -32.04 -5.94 -31.12
C ASP A 50 -30.81 -5.89 -30.22
N LYS A 51 -30.68 -4.72 -29.61
CA LYS A 51 -29.62 -4.41 -28.66
C LYS A 51 -29.62 -5.38 -27.47
N THR A 52 -30.70 -6.11 -27.21
CA THR A 52 -30.89 -6.87 -25.96
C THR A 52 -29.94 -8.07 -25.86
N PHE A 53 -29.73 -8.86 -26.92
CA PHE A 53 -28.84 -10.03 -26.82
C PHE A 53 -27.37 -9.65 -26.70
N GLU A 54 -26.87 -8.80 -27.61
CA GLU A 54 -25.50 -8.26 -27.52
C GLU A 54 -25.30 -7.46 -26.23
N SER A 55 -26.34 -6.80 -25.71
CA SER A 55 -26.28 -6.22 -24.38
C SER A 55 -26.18 -7.29 -23.29
N MET A 56 -26.94 -8.39 -23.32
CA MET A 56 -26.87 -9.47 -22.33
C MET A 56 -25.52 -10.20 -22.34
N HIS A 57 -24.95 -10.43 -23.52
CA HIS A 57 -23.56 -10.86 -23.70
C HIS A 57 -22.60 -9.81 -23.10
N GLY A 58 -22.72 -8.56 -23.54
CA GLY A 58 -21.92 -7.43 -23.07
C GLY A 58 -22.00 -7.15 -21.57
N LEU A 59 -23.11 -7.49 -20.90
CA LEU A 59 -23.28 -7.34 -19.46
C LEU A 59 -22.21 -8.10 -18.69
N SER A 60 -21.84 -9.31 -19.14
CA SER A 60 -20.80 -10.11 -18.50
C SER A 60 -19.40 -9.54 -18.74
N HIS A 61 -19.14 -9.02 -19.94
CA HIS A 61 -17.92 -8.26 -20.26
C HIS A 61 -17.73 -7.05 -19.33
N VAL A 62 -18.79 -6.25 -19.21
CA VAL A 62 -18.80 -5.05 -18.37
C VAL A 62 -18.68 -5.42 -16.90
N TRP A 63 -19.38 -6.47 -16.46
CA TRP A 63 -19.33 -6.94 -15.08
C TRP A 63 -17.93 -7.39 -14.68
N VAL A 64 -17.20 -8.15 -15.51
CA VAL A 64 -15.81 -8.53 -15.21
C VAL A 64 -14.90 -7.30 -15.18
N GLY A 65 -15.12 -6.35 -16.09
CA GLY A 65 -14.38 -5.09 -16.13
C GLY A 65 -12.93 -5.27 -16.61
N GLY A 66 -12.12 -4.22 -16.51
CA GLY A 66 -10.71 -4.26 -16.91
C GLY A 66 -10.51 -4.64 -18.38
N PHE A 67 -9.71 -5.67 -18.67
CA PHE A 67 -9.53 -6.13 -20.05
C PHE A 67 -10.84 -6.60 -20.69
N MET A 68 -11.70 -7.30 -19.94
CA MET A 68 -12.99 -7.76 -20.44
C MET A 68 -13.94 -6.62 -20.85
N PHE A 69 -13.77 -5.41 -20.30
CA PHE A 69 -14.57 -4.25 -20.66
C PHE A 69 -14.24 -3.68 -22.04
N VAL A 70 -13.00 -3.83 -22.50
CA VAL A 70 -12.52 -3.19 -23.74
C VAL A 70 -12.47 -4.22 -24.85
N ILE A 71 -13.41 -4.13 -25.81
CA ILE A 71 -13.62 -5.07 -26.92
C ILE A 71 -12.31 -5.49 -27.62
N ARG A 72 -11.38 -4.56 -27.88
CA ARG A 72 -10.14 -4.86 -28.63
C ARG A 72 -9.11 -5.69 -27.85
N VAL A 73 -9.22 -5.75 -26.53
CA VAL A 73 -8.24 -6.41 -25.66
C VAL A 73 -8.89 -7.40 -24.71
N SER A 74 -10.21 -7.59 -24.78
CA SER A 74 -10.92 -8.58 -23.97
C SER A 74 -10.38 -10.00 -24.12
N PRO A 75 -9.89 -10.47 -25.30
CA PRO A 75 -9.28 -11.80 -25.40
C PRO A 75 -7.98 -11.98 -24.59
N ASN A 76 -7.35 -10.89 -24.12
CA ASN A 76 -6.19 -11.00 -23.23
C ASN A 76 -6.57 -11.48 -21.83
N ASP A 77 -7.86 -11.48 -21.46
CA ASP A 77 -8.36 -12.12 -20.25
C ASP A 77 -8.82 -13.56 -20.56
N PRO A 78 -8.26 -14.60 -19.93
CA PRO A 78 -8.67 -15.99 -20.16
C PRO A 78 -10.17 -16.26 -19.94
N MET A 79 -10.87 -15.43 -19.15
CA MET A 79 -12.33 -15.52 -18.98
C MET A 79 -13.09 -15.25 -20.27
N PHE A 80 -12.49 -14.55 -21.24
CA PHE A 80 -13.07 -14.33 -22.56
C PHE A 80 -13.48 -15.65 -23.22
N TYR A 81 -12.57 -16.62 -23.23
CA TYR A 81 -12.82 -17.92 -23.87
C TYR A 81 -13.89 -18.72 -23.13
N LEU A 82 -13.89 -18.70 -21.79
CA LEU A 82 -14.92 -19.36 -20.99
C LEU A 82 -16.29 -18.70 -21.18
N HIS A 83 -16.33 -17.38 -21.29
CA HIS A 83 -17.55 -16.64 -21.55
C HIS A 83 -18.10 -16.97 -22.95
N HIS A 84 -17.26 -16.90 -23.99
CA HIS A 84 -17.68 -17.20 -25.35
C HIS A 84 -18.03 -18.67 -25.57
N ALA A 85 -17.40 -19.61 -24.87
CA ALA A 85 -17.85 -21.01 -24.85
C ALA A 85 -19.26 -21.15 -24.27
N PHE A 86 -19.59 -20.39 -23.22
CA PHE A 86 -20.95 -20.37 -22.68
C PHE A 86 -21.96 -19.71 -23.63
N ILE A 87 -21.56 -18.65 -24.35
CA ILE A 87 -22.41 -18.04 -25.38
C ILE A 87 -22.67 -19.01 -26.53
N ASP A 88 -21.63 -19.73 -26.99
CA ASP A 88 -21.74 -20.77 -28.02
C ASP A 88 -22.62 -21.95 -27.56
N TYR A 89 -22.52 -22.36 -26.30
CA TYR A 89 -23.46 -23.31 -25.69
C TYR A 89 -24.92 -22.83 -25.80
N LEU A 90 -25.21 -21.56 -25.50
CA LEU A 90 -26.56 -21.01 -25.64
C LEU A 90 -27.03 -20.97 -27.10
N TRP A 91 -26.12 -20.66 -28.02
CA TRP A 91 -26.37 -20.68 -29.46
C TRP A 91 -26.75 -22.09 -29.93
N GLU A 92 -25.98 -23.11 -29.55
CA GLU A 92 -26.28 -24.49 -29.91
C GLU A 92 -27.58 -25.01 -29.27
N GLN A 93 -27.86 -24.64 -28.01
CA GLN A 93 -29.14 -24.97 -27.38
C GLN A 93 -30.33 -24.34 -28.11
N PHE A 94 -30.18 -23.11 -28.61
CA PHE A 94 -31.20 -22.45 -29.40
C PHE A 94 -31.40 -23.14 -30.75
N ARG A 95 -30.32 -23.40 -31.51
CA ARG A 95 -30.36 -24.13 -32.78
C ARG A 95 -31.02 -25.50 -32.65
N ARG A 96 -30.69 -26.23 -31.58
CA ARG A 96 -31.27 -27.56 -31.28
C ARG A 96 -32.78 -27.52 -31.01
N LYS A 97 -33.27 -26.44 -30.40
CA LYS A 97 -34.69 -26.29 -30.04
C LYS A 97 -35.55 -25.72 -31.16
N GLN A 98 -35.00 -24.82 -31.97
CA GLN A 98 -35.79 -23.98 -32.87
C GLN A 98 -35.59 -24.28 -34.35
N GLN A 99 -34.56 -25.04 -34.72
CA GLN A 99 -34.24 -25.36 -36.10
C GLN A 99 -34.10 -26.85 -36.34
N THR A 100 -34.55 -27.28 -37.52
CA THR A 100 -34.16 -28.56 -38.11
C THR A 100 -32.68 -28.55 -38.45
N ARG A 101 -32.13 -29.75 -38.71
CA ARG A 101 -30.70 -29.92 -39.02
C ARG A 101 -30.28 -29.22 -40.32
N GLU A 102 -31.18 -29.12 -41.31
CA GLU A 102 -30.93 -28.42 -42.57
C GLU A 102 -30.99 -26.89 -42.40
N GLU A 103 -31.99 -26.40 -41.66
CA GLU A 103 -32.14 -24.98 -41.36
C GLU A 103 -30.94 -24.41 -40.61
N ARG A 104 -30.34 -25.24 -39.75
CA ARG A 104 -29.12 -24.90 -39.00
C ARG A 104 -27.96 -24.46 -39.89
N GLU A 105 -27.81 -25.01 -41.09
CA GLU A 105 -26.69 -24.72 -41.99
C GLU A 105 -27.02 -23.68 -43.05
N THR A 106 -28.30 -23.34 -43.22
CA THR A 106 -28.78 -22.55 -44.38
C THR A 106 -29.45 -21.24 -43.99
N GLN A 107 -30.01 -21.13 -42.79
CA GLN A 107 -30.69 -19.91 -42.38
C GLN A 107 -29.68 -18.83 -41.92
N TRP A 108 -29.81 -17.62 -42.47
CA TRP A 108 -28.99 -16.44 -42.17
C TRP A 108 -29.84 -15.17 -41.99
N ALA A 109 -29.24 -14.10 -41.46
CA ALA A 109 -29.89 -12.78 -41.39
C ALA A 109 -30.04 -12.16 -42.79
N GLU A 110 -31.20 -11.54 -43.03
CA GLU A 110 -31.44 -10.76 -44.26
C GLU A 110 -30.82 -9.36 -44.18
N ASP A 111 -30.75 -8.78 -42.98
CA ASP A 111 -30.05 -7.51 -42.73
C ASP A 111 -28.89 -7.75 -41.76
N THR A 112 -27.67 -7.49 -42.24
CA THR A 112 -26.41 -7.82 -41.56
C THR A 112 -25.66 -6.57 -41.09
N CYS A 113 -26.29 -5.39 -41.22
CA CYS A 113 -25.78 -4.05 -40.89
C CYS A 113 -24.51 -3.58 -41.62
N ASN A 114 -23.64 -4.48 -42.03
CA ASN A 114 -22.44 -4.19 -42.78
C ASN A 114 -22.15 -5.33 -43.77
N SER A 115 -21.40 -4.99 -44.81
CA SER A 115 -21.05 -5.95 -45.86
C SER A 115 -20.09 -7.07 -45.41
N LEU A 116 -19.48 -7.00 -44.23
CA LEU A 116 -18.57 -8.05 -43.73
C LEU A 116 -19.32 -9.17 -42.97
N HIS A 117 -20.58 -8.95 -42.58
CA HIS A 117 -21.43 -9.94 -41.92
C HIS A 117 -22.36 -10.69 -42.91
N GLY A 118 -22.13 -10.54 -44.21
CA GLY A 118 -22.85 -11.29 -45.24
C GLY A 118 -22.59 -12.80 -45.14
N TYR A 119 -23.52 -13.62 -45.64
CA TYR A 119 -23.46 -15.08 -45.54
C TYR A 119 -22.16 -15.67 -46.14
N ASP A 120 -21.77 -15.21 -47.33
CA ASP A 120 -20.59 -15.69 -48.06
C ASP A 120 -19.31 -14.88 -47.75
N GLU A 121 -19.37 -13.98 -46.78
CA GLU A 121 -18.26 -13.07 -46.47
C GLU A 121 -17.24 -13.71 -45.55
N GLN A 122 -15.99 -13.25 -45.67
CA GLN A 122 -14.86 -13.84 -44.93
C GLN A 122 -14.83 -13.41 -43.46
N MET A 123 -14.73 -14.39 -42.55
CA MET A 123 -14.46 -14.20 -41.13
C MET A 123 -13.00 -13.76 -40.91
N LYS A 124 -12.71 -12.47 -41.01
CA LYS A 124 -11.33 -11.97 -40.86
C LYS A 124 -10.78 -12.19 -39.44
N PRO A 125 -9.50 -12.58 -39.28
CA PRO A 125 -8.48 -12.80 -40.33
C PRO A 125 -8.41 -14.26 -40.84
N PHE A 126 -9.39 -15.09 -40.51
CA PHE A 126 -9.42 -16.50 -40.90
C PHE A 126 -9.73 -16.69 -42.38
N ARG A 127 -9.39 -17.85 -42.92
CA ARG A 127 -9.72 -18.26 -44.31
C ARG A 127 -11.11 -18.89 -44.43
N LEU A 128 -11.95 -18.73 -43.41
CA LEU A 128 -13.31 -19.26 -43.33
C LEU A 128 -14.32 -18.16 -43.70
N GLN A 129 -15.46 -18.57 -44.24
CA GLN A 129 -16.61 -17.71 -44.48
C GLN A 129 -17.61 -17.79 -43.33
N ASN A 130 -18.46 -16.78 -43.19
CA ASN A 130 -19.48 -16.74 -42.15
C ASN A 130 -20.41 -17.97 -42.20
N ARG A 131 -20.78 -18.43 -43.41
CA ARG A 131 -21.55 -19.68 -43.60
C ARG A 131 -20.87 -20.93 -43.03
N ASP A 132 -19.54 -20.97 -43.05
CA ASP A 132 -18.78 -22.12 -42.55
C ASP A 132 -18.88 -22.22 -41.02
N GLY A 133 -19.24 -21.13 -40.34
CA GLY A 133 -19.52 -21.10 -38.90
C GLY A 133 -20.86 -21.76 -38.51
N LEU A 134 -21.73 -22.06 -39.49
CA LEU A 134 -23.01 -22.73 -39.25
C LEU A 134 -22.93 -24.26 -39.37
N SER A 135 -21.79 -24.84 -39.73
CA SER A 135 -21.73 -26.29 -39.97
C SER A 135 -22.16 -27.10 -38.74
N ASN A 136 -23.03 -28.09 -38.92
CA ASN A 136 -23.35 -29.06 -37.87
C ASN A 136 -22.13 -29.94 -37.52
N GLN A 137 -21.15 -30.02 -38.42
CA GLN A 137 -19.96 -30.85 -38.25
C GLN A 137 -19.20 -30.53 -36.97
N TYR A 138 -19.17 -29.28 -36.52
CA TYR A 138 -18.53 -28.91 -35.27
C TYR A 138 -19.13 -29.68 -34.07
N THR A 139 -20.46 -29.80 -34.03
CA THR A 139 -21.15 -30.51 -32.96
C THR A 139 -21.24 -32.02 -33.14
N ASP A 140 -21.04 -32.51 -34.38
CA ASP A 140 -21.08 -33.94 -34.67
C ASP A 140 -19.71 -34.60 -34.45
N ASP A 141 -18.62 -33.91 -34.82
CA ASP A 141 -17.29 -34.51 -34.91
C ASP A 141 -16.28 -33.91 -33.91
N TRP A 142 -16.48 -32.69 -33.40
CA TRP A 142 -15.42 -31.93 -32.69
C TRP A 142 -15.71 -31.70 -31.21
N TYR A 143 -16.92 -31.23 -30.88
CA TYR A 143 -17.30 -30.95 -29.50
C TYR A 143 -18.81 -31.16 -29.26
N ASP A 144 -19.19 -31.44 -28.01
CA ASP A 144 -20.56 -31.25 -27.54
C ASP A 144 -20.51 -30.63 -26.14
N TYR A 145 -21.60 -30.00 -25.74
CA TYR A 145 -21.71 -29.36 -24.44
C TYR A 145 -22.50 -30.23 -23.47
N GLU A 146 -21.90 -30.49 -22.31
CA GLU A 146 -22.62 -31.08 -21.19
C GLU A 146 -23.60 -30.06 -20.58
N ALA A 147 -24.84 -30.49 -20.35
CA ALA A 147 -25.83 -29.65 -19.68
C ALA A 147 -25.39 -29.35 -18.23
N VAL A 148 -25.62 -28.11 -17.78
CA VAL A 148 -25.27 -27.71 -16.41
C VAL A 148 -26.03 -28.57 -15.41
N ARG A 149 -25.32 -29.47 -14.72
CA ARG A 149 -25.90 -30.30 -13.66
C ARG A 149 -26.13 -29.47 -12.41
N HIS A 150 -27.35 -29.55 -11.88
CA HIS A 150 -27.74 -28.91 -10.63
C HIS A 150 -28.08 -29.94 -9.57
N CYS A 151 -27.88 -29.57 -8.30
CA CYS A 151 -28.26 -30.41 -7.17
C CYS A 151 -29.79 -30.49 -7.06
N THR A 152 -30.28 -31.56 -6.44
CA THR A 152 -31.72 -31.81 -6.25
C THR A 152 -31.99 -32.30 -4.83
N PRO A 153 -33.25 -32.33 -4.37
CA PRO A 153 -33.59 -32.90 -3.05
C PRO A 153 -33.06 -34.32 -2.82
N HIS A 154 -32.98 -35.13 -3.88
CA HIS A 154 -32.50 -36.50 -3.83
C HIS A 154 -30.97 -36.62 -3.96
N ARG A 155 -30.30 -35.58 -4.49
CA ARG A 155 -28.85 -35.51 -4.67
C ARG A 155 -28.38 -34.09 -4.31
N PRO A 156 -28.21 -33.78 -3.01
CA PRO A 156 -27.90 -32.43 -2.51
C PRO A 156 -26.42 -32.04 -2.66
N GLU A 157 -25.73 -32.64 -3.62
CA GLU A 157 -24.29 -32.46 -3.86
C GLU A 157 -24.05 -31.96 -5.28
N CYS A 158 -22.91 -31.31 -5.49
CA CYS A 158 -22.46 -30.81 -6.78
C CYS A 158 -21.14 -31.46 -7.14
N ASP A 159 -20.92 -31.67 -8.44
CA ASP A 159 -19.81 -32.49 -8.95
C ASP A 159 -18.40 -31.88 -8.76
N SER A 160 -18.30 -30.67 -8.22
CA SER A 160 -17.05 -29.95 -8.02
C SER A 160 -16.92 -29.43 -6.59
N PRO A 161 -15.73 -29.50 -5.97
CA PRO A 161 -15.46 -28.93 -4.65
C PRO A 161 -15.59 -27.40 -4.62
N PHE A 162 -15.56 -26.76 -5.79
CA PHE A 162 -15.76 -25.32 -5.97
C PHE A 162 -17.24 -24.94 -6.11
N TYR A 163 -18.13 -25.92 -6.18
CA TYR A 163 -19.58 -25.72 -6.19
C TYR A 163 -20.19 -26.11 -4.84
N TRP A 164 -21.30 -25.46 -4.51
CA TRP A 164 -22.15 -25.84 -3.38
C TRP A 164 -23.60 -25.85 -3.82
N CYS A 165 -24.41 -26.67 -3.14
CA CYS A 165 -25.83 -26.78 -3.42
C CYS A 165 -26.58 -25.67 -2.70
N ASP A 166 -27.11 -24.69 -3.45
CA ASP A 166 -28.11 -23.76 -2.95
C ASP A 166 -29.44 -24.52 -2.77
N MET A 167 -29.71 -24.98 -1.56
CA MET A 167 -30.92 -25.74 -1.22
C MET A 167 -32.21 -24.92 -1.34
N LYS A 168 -32.14 -23.57 -1.38
CA LYS A 168 -33.32 -22.73 -1.61
C LYS A 168 -33.75 -22.77 -3.07
N ALA A 169 -32.78 -22.77 -3.98
CA ALA A 169 -33.01 -22.77 -5.42
C ALA A 169 -32.88 -24.17 -6.07
N TRP A 170 -32.37 -25.16 -5.32
CA TRP A 170 -31.91 -26.46 -5.82
C TRP A 170 -31.00 -26.31 -7.04
N ARG A 171 -29.94 -25.51 -6.87
CA ARG A 171 -28.97 -25.21 -7.93
C ARG A 171 -27.55 -25.28 -7.40
N CYS A 172 -26.68 -25.88 -8.21
CA CYS A 172 -25.25 -25.78 -7.97
C CYS A 172 -24.80 -24.36 -8.28
N ARG A 173 -24.26 -23.68 -7.26
CA ARG A 173 -23.66 -22.37 -7.40
C ARG A 173 -22.17 -22.47 -7.15
N SER A 174 -21.39 -21.59 -7.79
CA SER A 174 -20.02 -21.36 -7.36
C SER A 174 -20.03 -21.03 -5.87
N LYS A 175 -19.20 -21.74 -5.09
CA LYS A 175 -18.74 -21.20 -3.83
C LYS A 175 -18.12 -19.85 -4.15
N ASN A 176 -18.25 -18.88 -3.25
CA ASN A 176 -17.47 -17.67 -3.38
C ASN A 176 -16.01 -18.14 -3.47
N TYR A 177 -15.37 -17.92 -4.62
CA TYR A 177 -14.05 -18.45 -4.94
C TYR A 177 -13.11 -17.27 -5.21
N ARG A 178 -12.36 -16.88 -4.19
CA ARG A 178 -11.15 -16.07 -4.31
C ARG A 178 -10.11 -16.63 -3.37
N SER A 179 -9.08 -17.25 -3.94
CA SER A 179 -8.03 -17.92 -3.20
C SER A 179 -7.18 -16.91 -2.42
N ILE A 180 -7.30 -16.91 -1.09
CA ILE A 180 -6.20 -16.52 -0.23
C ILE A 180 -5.41 -17.78 0.07
N ASN A 181 -4.13 -17.72 -0.24
CA ASN A 181 -3.19 -18.73 0.19
C ASN A 181 -2.86 -18.44 1.65
N ILE A 182 -3.39 -19.25 2.54
CA ILE A 182 -3.02 -19.19 3.95
C ILE A 182 -2.17 -20.41 4.23
N ASP A 183 -0.96 -20.18 4.70
CA ASP A 183 -0.07 -21.22 5.20
C ASP A 183 -0.57 -21.67 6.59
N VAL A 184 -1.63 -22.47 6.61
CA VAL A 184 -2.14 -23.11 7.83
C VAL A 184 -1.54 -24.49 7.95
N TYR A 185 -0.71 -24.68 8.96
CA TYR A 185 -0.14 -25.98 9.29
C TYR A 185 -1.11 -26.68 10.23
N PHE A 186 -1.73 -27.76 9.77
CA PHE A 186 -2.35 -28.72 10.66
C PHE A 186 -1.28 -29.75 11.05
N GLU A 187 -0.99 -29.86 12.35
CA GLU A 187 -0.14 -30.93 12.87
C GLU A 187 -0.88 -32.26 12.70
N VAL A 188 -0.49 -33.00 11.68
CA VAL A 188 -0.83 -34.43 11.56
C VAL A 188 0.45 -35.27 11.60
N THR A 189 1.61 -34.71 11.18
CA THR A 189 2.98 -35.24 11.32
C THR A 189 4.01 -34.14 10.95
N ASP A 190 5.22 -34.17 11.53
CA ASP A 190 6.30 -33.15 11.45
C ASP A 190 6.84 -32.77 10.05
N MET A 191 6.23 -33.20 8.94
CA MET A 191 6.80 -33.03 7.59
C MET A 191 5.87 -32.52 6.50
N ILE A 192 4.57 -32.25 6.76
CA ILE A 192 3.66 -31.83 5.68
C ILE A 192 3.11 -30.40 5.90
N LYS A 193 3.60 -29.46 5.08
CA LYS A 193 3.02 -28.12 4.95
C LYS A 193 1.86 -28.18 3.96
N TYR A 194 0.62 -28.07 4.43
CA TYR A 194 -0.54 -27.95 3.55
C TYR A 194 -0.86 -26.48 3.28
N LYS A 195 -1.01 -26.15 2.00
CA LYS A 195 -1.49 -24.85 1.56
C LYS A 195 -3.01 -24.88 1.49
N VAL A 196 -3.69 -24.17 2.40
CA VAL A 196 -5.16 -24.15 2.42
C VAL A 196 -5.65 -22.94 1.64
N LEU A 197 -6.46 -23.20 0.62
CA LEU A 197 -7.16 -22.16 -0.13
C LEU A 197 -8.39 -21.75 0.70
N VAL A 198 -8.43 -20.51 1.16
CA VAL A 198 -9.57 -19.97 1.91
C VAL A 198 -10.13 -18.75 1.20
N VAL A 199 -11.46 -18.58 1.24
CA VAL A 199 -12.13 -17.44 0.63
C VAL A 199 -12.60 -16.48 1.71
N LEU A 200 -12.08 -15.26 1.71
CA LEU A 200 -12.49 -14.20 2.64
C LEU A 200 -13.12 -13.02 1.89
N GLY A 201 -14.02 -12.31 2.57
CA GLY A 201 -14.67 -11.11 2.05
C GLY A 201 -15.74 -11.36 0.97
N GLY A 202 -15.96 -12.61 0.56
CA GLY A 202 -17.06 -13.00 -0.33
C GLY A 202 -18.41 -12.68 0.30
N ASN A 203 -19.32 -12.09 -0.47
CA ASN A 203 -20.67 -11.79 -0.01
C ASN A 203 -21.47 -13.09 0.15
N CYS A 204 -21.90 -13.39 1.37
CA CYS A 204 -22.69 -14.57 1.70
C CYS A 204 -24.04 -14.20 2.36
N THR A 205 -24.53 -12.97 2.14
CA THR A 205 -25.81 -12.49 2.67
C THR A 205 -26.93 -13.50 2.42
N GLY A 206 -27.64 -13.91 3.49
CA GLY A 206 -28.78 -14.82 3.40
C GLY A 206 -28.42 -16.29 3.19
N PHE A 207 -27.13 -16.63 3.33
CA PHE A 207 -26.58 -17.98 3.24
C PHE A 207 -25.72 -18.34 4.47
N GLU A 208 -26.01 -17.72 5.63
CA GLU A 208 -25.38 -18.11 6.89
C GLU A 208 -25.57 -19.60 7.20
N GLY A 209 -24.53 -20.26 7.69
CA GLY A 209 -24.54 -21.70 7.99
C GLY A 209 -24.37 -22.62 6.78
N THR A 210 -24.30 -22.09 5.56
CA THR A 210 -24.04 -22.89 4.34
C THR A 210 -22.54 -23.00 4.01
N THR A 211 -22.19 -23.88 3.09
CA THR A 211 -20.81 -24.08 2.59
C THR A 211 -20.45 -23.15 1.42
N ILE A 212 -21.18 -22.05 1.24
CA ILE A 212 -20.90 -21.01 0.22
C ILE A 212 -19.49 -20.43 0.35
N CYS A 213 -18.96 -20.40 1.56
CA CYS A 213 -17.62 -19.93 1.88
C CYS A 213 -16.64 -21.11 1.83
N HIS A 214 -15.73 -21.14 0.84
CA HIS A 214 -14.80 -22.24 0.67
C HIS A 214 -13.70 -22.20 1.74
N ASN A 215 -13.66 -23.23 2.59
CA ASN A 215 -12.77 -23.35 3.76
C ASN A 215 -12.83 -22.15 4.74
N SER A 216 -13.96 -21.46 4.76
CA SER A 216 -14.27 -20.32 5.64
C SER A 216 -15.73 -20.37 6.09
N ILE A 217 -16.10 -19.51 7.03
CA ILE A 217 -17.46 -19.44 7.56
C ILE A 217 -18.15 -18.16 7.10
N CYS A 218 -19.44 -18.25 6.77
CA CYS A 218 -20.26 -17.07 6.53
C CYS A 218 -20.62 -16.43 7.87
N GLN A 219 -20.07 -15.26 8.15
CA GLN A 219 -20.31 -14.50 9.37
C GLN A 219 -20.49 -13.02 9.03
N GLN A 220 -21.54 -12.39 9.56
CA GLN A 220 -21.90 -11.00 9.26
C GLN A 220 -21.99 -10.73 7.75
N ASN A 221 -22.71 -11.60 7.01
CA ASN A 221 -22.87 -11.52 5.55
C ASN A 221 -21.55 -11.62 4.73
N ARG A 222 -20.41 -11.97 5.35
CA ARG A 222 -19.13 -12.13 4.66
C ARG A 222 -18.44 -13.45 5.00
N CYS A 223 -17.71 -14.01 4.05
CA CYS A 223 -16.83 -15.14 4.33
C CYS A 223 -15.64 -14.68 5.17
N GLN A 224 -15.45 -15.28 6.34
CA GLN A 224 -14.40 -14.95 7.30
C GLN A 224 -13.68 -16.22 7.79
N LEU A 225 -12.45 -16.06 8.30
CA LEU A 225 -11.74 -17.19 8.87
C LEU A 225 -12.42 -17.67 10.14
N PRO A 226 -12.41 -18.99 10.41
CA PRO A 226 -12.75 -19.49 11.73
C PRO A 226 -11.86 -18.82 12.80
N PRO A 227 -12.40 -18.37 13.95
CA PRO A 227 -11.65 -17.63 14.97
C PRO A 227 -10.36 -18.33 15.42
N ARG A 228 -10.39 -19.66 15.60
CA ARG A 228 -9.22 -20.48 15.98
C ARG A 228 -8.07 -20.40 14.97
N VAL A 229 -8.39 -20.35 13.68
CA VAL A 229 -7.39 -20.26 12.60
C VAL A 229 -6.80 -18.85 12.56
N LEU A 230 -7.64 -17.82 12.72
CA LEU A 230 -7.20 -16.43 12.78
C LEU A 230 -6.23 -16.19 13.95
N GLU A 231 -6.51 -16.77 15.11
CA GLU A 231 -5.66 -16.68 16.30
C GLU A 231 -4.33 -17.41 16.12
N SER A 232 -4.34 -18.61 15.53
CA SER A 232 -3.12 -19.34 15.17
C SER A 232 -2.24 -18.55 14.18
N LEU A 233 -2.85 -17.89 13.19
CA LEU A 233 -2.12 -17.04 12.23
C LEU A 233 -1.51 -15.81 12.91
N ARG A 234 -2.27 -15.14 13.78
CA ARG A 234 -1.77 -13.99 14.56
C ARG A 234 -0.55 -14.37 15.40
N ASN A 235 -0.56 -15.55 16.02
CA ASN A 235 0.55 -16.03 16.84
C ASN A 235 1.78 -16.41 16.00
N ARG A 236 1.61 -16.77 14.72
CA ARG A 236 2.70 -17.06 13.77
C ARG A 236 3.24 -15.84 13.04
N LYS A 237 2.65 -14.65 13.21
CA LYS A 237 3.06 -13.39 12.54
C LYS A 237 4.49 -12.93 12.88
N SER A 238 5.24 -13.65 13.70
CA SER A 238 6.64 -13.33 13.96
C SER A 238 7.55 -14.42 13.43
N ILE A 239 8.64 -13.97 12.78
CA ILE A 239 9.83 -14.73 12.36
C ILE A 239 9.79 -15.18 10.89
N ASP A 240 9.93 -14.24 9.97
CA ASP A 240 10.65 -14.45 8.70
C ASP A 240 11.23 -13.10 8.26
N HIS A 241 12.22 -12.61 9.01
CA HIS A 241 13.04 -11.51 8.50
C HIS A 241 13.87 -12.03 7.33
N PRO A 242 14.12 -11.20 6.31
CA PRO A 242 15.03 -11.59 5.25
C PRO A 242 16.40 -11.99 5.83
N PRO A 243 17.02 -13.10 5.38
CA PRO A 243 18.37 -13.47 5.75
C PRO A 243 19.34 -12.37 5.30
N GLY A 244 20.28 -12.03 6.17
CA GLY A 244 21.26 -10.97 5.95
C GLY A 244 20.90 -9.64 6.61
N GLU A 245 21.65 -8.59 6.28
CA GLU A 245 21.42 -7.25 6.82
C GLU A 245 20.31 -6.51 6.07
N PHE A 246 19.39 -5.89 6.80
CA PHE A 246 18.26 -5.15 6.25
C PHE A 246 18.11 -3.76 6.88
N VAL A 247 17.30 -2.92 6.23
CA VAL A 247 16.81 -1.64 6.72
C VAL A 247 15.29 -1.64 6.70
N TRP A 248 14.68 -0.87 7.60
CA TRP A 248 13.25 -0.67 7.64
C TRP A 248 12.85 0.50 6.76
N THR A 249 11.90 0.27 5.87
CA THR A 249 11.13 1.32 5.19
C THR A 249 9.64 1.07 5.44
N LYS A 250 8.74 1.82 4.81
CA LYS A 250 7.30 1.64 4.97
C LYS A 250 6.53 1.84 3.67
N THR A 251 5.34 1.24 3.63
CA THR A 251 4.32 1.47 2.62
C THR A 251 2.96 1.63 3.32
N LEU A 252 1.92 1.91 2.55
CA LEU A 252 0.58 2.20 3.04
C LEU A 252 -0.46 1.43 2.22
N LEU A 253 -1.34 0.70 2.87
CA LEU A 253 -2.47 0.00 2.23
C LEU A 253 -3.77 0.76 2.48
N LEU A 254 -4.47 1.08 1.41
CA LEU A 254 -5.72 1.82 1.41
C LEU A 254 -6.88 0.96 0.93
N ASP A 255 -8.04 1.14 1.56
CA ASP A 255 -9.30 0.52 1.16
C ASP A 255 -9.95 1.25 -0.03
N GLU A 256 -11.14 0.80 -0.41
CA GLU A 256 -11.90 1.37 -1.53
C GLU A 256 -12.39 2.81 -1.32
N ASN A 257 -12.42 3.27 -0.06
CA ASN A 257 -12.79 4.63 0.33
C ASN A 257 -11.56 5.53 0.56
N GLY A 258 -10.35 4.99 0.37
CA GLY A 258 -9.09 5.67 0.62
C GLY A 258 -8.70 5.71 2.09
N ASN A 259 -9.34 4.95 2.98
CA ASN A 259 -8.92 4.83 4.37
C ASN A 259 -7.84 3.75 4.52
N GLY A 260 -6.96 3.92 5.50
CA GLY A 260 -5.98 2.91 5.86
C GLY A 260 -6.62 1.59 6.27
N ILE A 261 -6.21 0.48 5.63
CA ILE A 261 -6.68 -0.87 6.00
C ILE A 261 -6.13 -1.22 7.38
N THR A 262 -6.98 -1.72 8.27
CA THR A 262 -6.56 -2.16 9.62
C THR A 262 -6.66 -3.68 9.83
N ASN A 263 -6.94 -4.43 8.77
CA ASN A 263 -7.13 -5.88 8.86
C ASN A 263 -5.77 -6.58 8.99
N ASP A 264 -5.64 -7.38 10.05
CA ASP A 264 -4.44 -8.15 10.36
C ASP A 264 -3.94 -9.08 9.25
N LEU A 265 -4.80 -9.53 8.35
CA LEU A 265 -4.41 -10.41 7.25
C LEU A 265 -3.94 -9.63 6.02
N ALA A 266 -4.05 -8.30 6.01
CA ALA A 266 -3.48 -7.47 4.97
C ALA A 266 -1.96 -7.62 5.00
N GLN A 267 -1.38 -7.82 3.82
CA GLN A 267 0.02 -8.23 3.69
C GLN A 267 0.70 -7.65 2.45
N VAL A 268 2.02 -7.49 2.55
CA VAL A 268 2.90 -7.12 1.46
C VAL A 268 3.96 -8.21 1.32
N THR A 269 4.04 -8.81 0.14
CA THR A 269 5.09 -9.74 -0.23
C THR A 269 6.25 -8.96 -0.86
N ILE A 270 7.44 -9.10 -0.31
CA ILE A 270 8.69 -8.52 -0.79
C ILE A 270 9.44 -9.61 -1.56
N ILE A 271 9.80 -9.34 -2.81
CA ILE A 271 10.49 -10.28 -3.70
C ILE A 271 11.85 -9.69 -4.08
N ASN A 272 12.92 -10.26 -3.55
CA ASN A 272 14.29 -9.87 -3.88
C ASN A 272 14.61 -10.27 -5.32
N GLN A 273 14.96 -9.31 -6.19
CA GLN A 273 15.21 -9.60 -7.60
C GLN A 273 16.53 -10.34 -7.85
N LEU A 274 17.50 -10.24 -6.93
CA LEU A 274 18.79 -10.91 -7.05
C LEU A 274 18.72 -12.37 -6.59
N THR A 275 18.09 -12.63 -5.45
CA THR A 275 18.04 -13.97 -4.84
C THR A 275 16.75 -14.72 -5.13
N SER A 276 15.74 -14.05 -5.71
CA SER A 276 14.37 -14.56 -5.88
C SER A 276 13.67 -14.98 -4.58
N ALA A 277 14.24 -14.64 -3.42
CA ALA A 277 13.66 -14.93 -2.12
C ALA A 277 12.44 -14.03 -1.85
N ARG A 278 11.42 -14.61 -1.18
CA ARG A 278 10.13 -13.99 -0.93
C ARG A 278 9.86 -13.90 0.58
N TYR A 279 9.43 -12.73 1.04
CA TYR A 279 9.10 -12.48 2.44
C TYR A 279 7.73 -11.84 2.52
N ILE A 280 6.90 -12.27 3.46
CA ILE A 280 5.56 -11.70 3.65
C ILE A 280 5.59 -10.88 4.93
N VAL A 281 5.16 -9.62 4.83
CA VAL A 281 4.99 -8.76 5.98
C VAL A 281 3.52 -8.43 6.15
N TYR A 282 3.02 -8.68 7.35
CA TYR A 282 1.64 -8.41 7.72
C TYR A 282 1.52 -7.02 8.31
N GLN A 283 0.30 -6.47 8.26
CA GLN A 283 -0.02 -5.27 9.01
C GLN A 283 0.14 -5.52 10.52
N GLU A 284 0.81 -4.57 11.18
CA GLU A 284 1.11 -4.60 12.62
C GLU A 284 0.14 -3.67 13.38
N GLY A 285 -0.58 -4.21 14.36
CA GLY A 285 -1.23 -3.47 15.45
C GLY A 285 -2.09 -2.26 15.09
N ASP A 286 -2.34 -1.44 16.12
CA ASP A 286 -2.97 -0.13 15.98
C ASP A 286 -1.91 0.94 15.70
N ALA A 287 -2.17 1.83 14.75
CA ALA A 287 -1.27 2.91 14.38
C ALA A 287 -1.16 3.96 15.50
N ILE A 288 0.06 4.27 15.92
CA ILE A 288 0.38 5.31 16.91
C ILE A 288 1.01 6.50 16.20
N TYR A 289 0.48 7.72 16.39
CA TYR A 289 1.04 8.93 15.78
C TYR A 289 2.57 8.99 15.96
N PRO A 290 3.36 9.32 14.92
CA PRO A 290 2.98 9.83 13.58
C PRO A 290 2.62 8.75 12.53
N GLU A 291 2.27 7.53 12.94
CA GLU A 291 1.80 6.50 12.01
C GLU A 291 0.40 6.79 11.48
N MET A 292 0.19 6.42 10.22
CA MET A 292 -1.13 6.37 9.59
C MET A 292 -1.69 4.95 9.70
N LYS A 293 -3.01 4.83 9.78
CA LYS A 293 -3.69 3.53 9.66
C LYS A 293 -3.31 2.88 8.32
N GLY A 294 -3.08 1.57 8.31
CA GLY A 294 -2.67 0.81 7.13
C GLY A 294 -1.20 0.92 6.76
N ILE A 295 -0.35 1.53 7.60
CA ILE A 295 1.10 1.43 7.43
C ILE A 295 1.55 -0.02 7.58
N ILE A 296 2.45 -0.43 6.68
CA ILE A 296 3.18 -1.69 6.76
C ILE A 296 4.66 -1.39 6.66
N TYR A 297 5.43 -1.85 7.65
CA TYR A 297 6.87 -1.73 7.65
C TYR A 297 7.50 -2.82 6.81
N LEU A 298 8.46 -2.47 5.96
CA LEU A 298 9.10 -3.39 5.04
C LEU A 298 10.57 -3.54 5.45
N ALA A 299 10.99 -4.77 5.71
CA ALA A 299 12.41 -5.10 5.85
C ALA A 299 13.00 -5.31 4.45
N VAL A 300 13.80 -4.35 3.98
CA VAL A 300 14.42 -4.38 2.66
C VAL A 300 15.94 -4.53 2.77
N PRO A 301 16.64 -5.08 1.76
CA PRO A 301 18.08 -5.29 1.84
C PRO A 301 18.84 -4.00 2.15
N LYS A 302 19.81 -4.06 3.06
CA LYS A 302 20.61 -2.91 3.44
C LYS A 302 21.43 -2.38 2.25
N PRO A 303 21.40 -1.07 1.92
CA PRO A 303 22.19 -0.49 0.85
C PRO A 303 23.71 -0.75 1.02
N ARG A 304 24.41 -1.05 -0.08
CA ARG A 304 25.87 -1.31 -0.09
C ARG A 304 26.57 -0.38 -1.09
N ALA A 305 27.82 -0.01 -0.79
CA ALA A 305 28.60 0.83 -1.67
C ALA A 305 28.85 0.13 -3.01
N GLY A 306 28.60 0.85 -4.12
CA GLY A 306 28.81 0.31 -5.47
C GLY A 306 27.74 -0.68 -5.96
N MET A 307 26.66 -0.92 -5.20
CA MET A 307 25.60 -1.86 -5.58
C MET A 307 24.21 -1.26 -5.36
N ILE A 308 23.34 -1.39 -6.37
CA ILE A 308 21.91 -1.07 -6.27
C ILE A 308 21.18 -2.39 -6.13
N GLN A 309 20.41 -2.55 -5.05
CA GLN A 309 19.55 -3.72 -4.87
C GLN A 309 18.14 -3.38 -5.30
N GLU A 310 17.44 -4.33 -5.91
CA GLU A 310 16.07 -4.15 -6.37
C GLU A 310 15.14 -5.18 -5.70
N VAL A 311 14.02 -4.71 -5.18
CA VAL A 311 12.94 -5.55 -4.69
C VAL A 311 11.64 -5.18 -5.38
N THR A 312 10.80 -6.18 -5.67
CA THR A 312 9.43 -5.99 -6.14
C THR A 312 8.46 -6.29 -5.01
N LEU A 313 7.39 -5.52 -4.90
CA LEU A 313 6.37 -5.68 -3.87
C LEU A 313 5.05 -6.17 -4.46
N GLU A 314 4.32 -7.01 -3.73
CA GLU A 314 2.96 -7.42 -4.07
C GLU A 314 2.07 -7.29 -2.83
N ALA A 315 1.07 -6.42 -2.87
CA ALA A 315 0.19 -6.17 -1.73
C ALA A 315 -1.17 -6.83 -1.92
N LEU A 316 -1.68 -7.45 -0.85
CA LEU A 316 -3.02 -8.00 -0.74
C LEU A 316 -3.72 -7.40 0.48
N ASP A 317 -5.02 -7.13 0.37
CA ASP A 317 -5.80 -6.81 1.57
C ASP A 317 -6.11 -8.06 2.40
N GLY A 318 -6.76 -7.87 3.56
CA GLY A 318 -7.15 -8.98 4.43
C GLY A 318 -8.18 -9.95 3.83
N TYR A 319 -8.64 -9.70 2.60
CA TYR A 319 -9.52 -10.57 1.82
C TYR A 319 -8.83 -11.14 0.57
N GLY A 320 -7.51 -10.98 0.43
CA GLY A 320 -6.75 -11.49 -0.72
C GLY A 320 -6.92 -10.71 -2.01
N ARG A 321 -7.56 -9.54 -1.98
CA ARG A 321 -7.69 -8.70 -3.15
C ARG A 321 -6.34 -8.06 -3.42
N TYR A 322 -5.88 -8.16 -4.67
CA TYR A 322 -4.71 -7.44 -5.12
C TYR A 322 -4.90 -5.93 -4.95
N CYS A 323 -3.90 -5.28 -4.41
CA CYS A 323 -3.87 -3.84 -4.25
C CYS A 323 -2.98 -3.22 -5.33
N GLN A 324 -3.53 -2.27 -6.08
CA GLN A 324 -2.81 -1.59 -7.14
C GLN A 324 -1.77 -0.63 -6.55
N ALA A 325 -0.53 -0.71 -7.03
CA ALA A 325 0.53 0.18 -6.63
C ALA A 325 0.40 1.56 -7.30
N HIS A 326 0.55 2.59 -6.48
CA HIS A 326 0.69 4.00 -6.87
C HIS A 326 2.02 4.52 -6.34
N CYS A 327 2.87 5.03 -7.22
CA CYS A 327 4.17 5.60 -6.86
C CYS A 327 4.10 7.11 -6.97
N TYR A 328 4.74 7.81 -6.03
CA TYR A 328 4.86 9.25 -6.08
C TYR A 328 5.87 9.67 -7.15
N ASN A 329 5.42 10.46 -8.13
CA ASN A 329 6.29 11.11 -9.11
C ASN A 329 6.75 12.45 -8.55
N THR A 330 8.04 12.56 -8.21
CA THR A 330 8.62 13.79 -7.65
C THR A 330 8.63 14.97 -8.62
N THR A 331 8.60 14.72 -9.93
CA THR A 331 8.63 15.79 -10.94
C THR A 331 7.26 16.42 -11.14
N GLU A 332 6.20 15.60 -11.10
CA GLU A 332 4.81 16.04 -11.29
C GLU A 332 4.06 16.21 -9.97
N GLU A 333 4.73 15.93 -8.85
CA GLU A 333 4.20 15.99 -7.48
C GLU A 333 2.89 15.20 -7.27
N GLN A 334 2.71 14.11 -8.00
CA GLN A 334 1.47 13.32 -7.98
C GLN A 334 1.72 11.81 -7.96
N TYR A 335 0.77 11.08 -7.38
CA TYR A 335 0.73 9.63 -7.40
C TYR A 335 0.19 9.10 -8.73
N GLN A 336 0.90 8.13 -9.30
CA GLN A 336 0.51 7.46 -10.55
C GLN A 336 0.62 5.95 -10.41
N VAL A 337 -0.20 5.24 -11.17
CA VAL A 337 -0.11 3.78 -11.28
C VAL A 337 1.27 3.41 -11.79
N CYS A 338 1.95 2.53 -11.06
CA CYS A 338 3.34 2.17 -11.33
C CYS A 338 3.59 0.68 -11.16
N GLN A 339 4.78 0.25 -11.56
CA GLN A 339 5.31 -1.05 -11.11
C GLN A 339 5.84 -0.91 -9.67
N PRO A 340 5.43 -1.79 -8.76
CA PRO A 340 5.83 -1.72 -7.35
C PRO A 340 7.27 -2.21 -7.14
N ARG A 341 8.25 -1.43 -7.63
CA ARG A 341 9.68 -1.75 -7.55
C ARG A 341 10.40 -0.70 -6.71
N LEU A 342 11.24 -1.16 -5.79
CA LEU A 342 12.11 -0.30 -5.00
C LEU A 342 13.55 -0.56 -5.39
N LYS A 343 14.24 0.49 -5.86
CA LYS A 343 15.69 0.51 -6.00
C LYS A 343 16.29 1.07 -4.73
N ILE A 344 17.20 0.32 -4.13
CA ILE A 344 17.79 0.63 -2.83
C ILE A 344 19.29 0.82 -3.02
N GLY A 345 19.74 2.06 -2.89
CA GLY A 345 21.14 2.43 -3.03
C GLY A 345 21.57 3.44 -1.95
N ILE A 346 22.88 3.69 -1.86
CA ILE A 346 23.44 4.71 -0.95
C ILE A 346 23.27 6.13 -1.53
N ARG A 347 23.26 6.25 -2.87
CA ARG A 347 23.11 7.54 -3.57
C ARG A 347 21.64 7.76 -3.94
N SER A 348 21.12 8.94 -3.60
CA SER A 348 19.74 9.33 -3.90
C SER A 348 19.44 9.36 -5.41
N GLU A 349 20.42 9.71 -6.24
CA GLU A 349 20.27 9.79 -7.71
C GLU A 349 19.97 8.43 -8.37
N SER A 350 20.46 7.35 -7.76
CA SER A 350 20.34 5.99 -8.29
C SER A 350 19.33 5.12 -7.54
N SER A 351 18.79 5.64 -6.44
CA SER A 351 17.84 4.95 -5.55
C SER A 351 16.44 5.49 -5.76
N SER A 352 15.42 4.69 -5.46
CA SER A 352 14.07 5.24 -5.25
C SER A 352 14.10 6.24 -4.08
N PRO A 353 13.23 7.27 -4.05
CA PRO A 353 13.20 8.29 -3.00
C PRO A 353 12.53 7.76 -1.72
N LEU A 354 12.98 6.59 -1.25
CA LEU A 354 12.44 5.93 -0.06
C LEU A 354 13.17 6.38 1.20
N SER A 355 12.41 6.68 2.26
CA SER A 355 12.94 6.86 3.61
C SER A 355 13.22 5.48 4.23
N TYR A 356 14.39 5.29 4.84
CA TYR A 356 14.72 4.06 5.53
C TYR A 356 15.62 4.26 6.75
N THR A 357 15.60 3.32 7.69
CA THR A 357 16.42 3.34 8.92
C THR A 357 16.87 1.93 9.32
N HIS A 358 18.00 1.82 10.01
CA HIS A 358 18.47 0.58 10.62
C HIS A 358 17.76 0.26 11.94
N SER A 359 17.13 1.26 12.55
CA SER A 359 16.59 1.17 13.90
C SER A 359 15.09 0.87 13.90
N LEU A 360 14.71 -0.22 14.58
CA LEU A 360 13.31 -0.59 14.78
C LEU A 360 12.53 0.49 15.52
N SER A 361 13.13 1.18 16.50
CA SER A 361 12.47 2.25 17.24
C SER A 361 12.29 3.53 16.40
N SER A 362 13.12 3.73 15.37
CA SER A 362 13.09 4.93 14.54
C SER A 362 12.15 4.81 13.34
N ARG A 363 11.77 3.59 12.94
CA ARG A 363 10.96 3.35 11.72
C ARG A 363 9.64 4.11 11.71
N ARG A 364 9.09 4.36 12.91
CA ARG A 364 7.87 5.13 13.13
C ARG A 364 7.90 6.55 12.58
N PHE A 365 9.09 7.15 12.59
CA PHE A 365 9.31 8.56 12.24
C PHE A 365 9.84 8.76 10.82
N LEU A 366 9.92 7.70 10.01
CA LEU A 366 10.21 7.83 8.59
C LEU A 366 9.16 8.73 7.92
N ASP A 367 9.56 9.54 6.95
CA ASP A 367 8.67 10.49 6.26
C ASP A 367 8.05 11.57 7.17
N VAL A 368 8.67 11.86 8.31
CA VAL A 368 8.24 12.91 9.25
C VAL A 368 9.28 14.03 9.31
N ASP A 369 8.81 15.27 9.33
CA ASP A 369 9.67 16.43 9.61
C ASP A 369 9.66 16.75 11.12
N LEU A 370 10.69 16.29 11.84
CA LEU A 370 10.89 16.58 13.26
C LEU A 370 11.77 17.83 13.48
N SER A 371 12.03 18.61 12.42
CA SER A 371 12.84 19.82 12.48
C SER A 371 12.01 21.11 12.66
N VAL A 372 10.69 20.97 12.82
CA VAL A 372 9.73 22.07 12.95
C VAL A 372 9.03 22.03 14.31
N HIS A 373 8.18 23.04 14.56
CA HIS A 373 7.38 23.12 15.77
C HIS A 373 6.46 21.90 15.94
N PRO A 374 6.20 21.38 17.16
CA PRO A 374 5.32 20.22 17.36
C PRO A 374 3.96 20.33 16.67
N ARG A 375 3.36 21.51 16.66
CA ARG A 375 2.08 21.79 15.96
C ARG A 375 2.16 21.83 14.43
N GLU A 376 3.36 21.96 13.89
CA GLU A 376 3.65 22.02 12.46
C GLU A 376 4.22 20.71 11.92
N ILE A 377 4.40 19.67 12.75
CA ILE A 377 4.90 18.37 12.31
C ILE A 377 3.98 17.82 11.24
N ALA A 378 4.55 17.67 10.04
CA ALA A 378 3.88 17.10 8.88
C ALA A 378 4.39 15.67 8.64
N VAL A 379 3.44 14.76 8.45
CA VAL A 379 3.71 13.38 8.01
C VAL A 379 3.51 13.32 6.51
N SER A 380 4.48 12.81 5.76
CA SER A 380 4.37 12.58 4.32
C SER A 380 3.93 11.15 4.03
N THR A 381 3.21 10.99 2.92
CA THR A 381 2.82 9.66 2.42
C THR A 381 4.07 8.95 1.87
N PRO A 382 4.22 7.63 2.06
CA PRO A 382 5.38 6.88 1.57
C PRO A 382 5.45 6.87 0.04
N TYR A 383 6.66 6.69 -0.51
CA TYR A 383 6.89 6.67 -1.96
C TYR A 383 5.97 5.73 -2.75
N ILE A 384 5.66 4.55 -2.21
CA ILE A 384 4.70 3.60 -2.79
C ILE A 384 3.51 3.43 -1.84
N VAL A 385 2.31 3.61 -2.38
CA VAL A 385 1.03 3.36 -1.72
C VAL A 385 0.27 2.29 -2.51
N PHE A 386 -0.41 1.38 -1.80
CA PHE A 386 -1.21 0.32 -2.40
C PHE A 386 -2.70 0.58 -2.18
N ALA A 387 -3.44 0.74 -3.28
CA ALA A 387 -4.88 0.93 -3.27
C ALA A 387 -5.59 -0.39 -3.53
N CYS A 388 -6.25 -0.94 -2.51
CA CYS A 388 -7.04 -2.18 -2.59
C CYS A 388 -8.48 -1.89 -3.03
N SER A 389 -8.62 -1.10 -4.11
CA SER A 389 -9.90 -0.65 -4.64
C SER A 389 -10.17 -1.22 -6.02
N ARG A 390 -11.45 -1.39 -6.35
CA ARG A 390 -11.91 -1.72 -7.72
C ARG A 390 -11.88 -0.49 -8.63
N LYS A 391 -11.95 0.70 -8.05
CA LYS A 391 -11.89 1.99 -8.75
C LYS A 391 -10.48 2.55 -8.67
N LEU A 392 -10.05 3.25 -9.71
CA LEU A 392 -8.75 3.90 -9.72
C LEU A 392 -8.75 5.04 -8.70
N MET A 393 -7.78 5.03 -7.77
CA MET A 393 -7.62 6.12 -6.80
C MET A 393 -6.90 7.30 -7.45
N THR A 394 -7.36 8.51 -7.13
CA THR A 394 -6.71 9.75 -7.59
C THR A 394 -5.59 10.16 -6.62
N SER A 395 -4.62 10.93 -7.10
CA SER A 395 -3.53 11.47 -6.26
C SER A 395 -4.07 12.27 -5.07
N ALA A 396 -5.10 13.10 -5.30
CA ALA A 396 -5.73 13.92 -4.26
C ALA A 396 -6.33 13.07 -3.13
N MET A 397 -6.93 11.91 -3.45
CA MET A 397 -7.44 11.00 -2.42
C MET A 397 -6.30 10.46 -1.55
N ILE A 398 -5.16 10.10 -2.15
CA ILE A 398 -3.98 9.59 -1.44
C ILE A 398 -3.35 10.69 -0.56
N THR A 399 -3.19 11.91 -1.08
CA THR A 399 -2.56 13.02 -0.35
C THR A 399 -3.44 13.59 0.76
N SER A 400 -4.77 13.55 0.62
CA SER A 400 -5.71 14.04 1.65
C SER A 400 -5.58 13.34 3.01
N LEU A 401 -4.99 12.13 3.04
CA LEU A 401 -4.74 11.39 4.28
C LEU A 401 -3.77 12.11 5.20
N THR A 402 -2.71 12.67 4.63
CA THR A 402 -1.70 13.39 5.40
C THR A 402 -2.15 14.76 5.86
N GLU A 403 -3.03 15.43 5.12
CA GLU A 403 -3.59 16.74 5.50
C GLU A 403 -4.42 16.67 6.78
N LYS A 404 -5.05 15.51 7.04
CA LYS A 404 -5.87 15.26 8.21
C LYS A 404 -5.08 14.81 9.43
N ALA A 405 -3.84 14.34 9.26
CA ALA A 405 -3.01 13.86 10.36
C ALA A 405 -2.45 15.06 11.14
N ARG A 406 -2.91 15.24 12.38
CA ARG A 406 -2.41 16.27 13.30
C ARG A 406 -1.79 15.61 14.54
N PRO A 407 -0.71 16.20 15.10
CA PRO A 407 -0.15 15.71 16.35
C PRO A 407 -1.17 15.82 17.47
N PRO A 408 -1.29 14.78 18.33
CA PRO A 408 -2.13 14.87 19.52
C PRO A 408 -1.57 15.90 20.49
N LEU A 409 -2.45 16.61 21.20
CA LEU A 409 -2.04 17.52 22.27
C LEU A 409 -1.37 16.73 23.40
N SER A 410 -0.18 17.18 23.80
CA SER A 410 0.58 16.51 24.85
C SER A 410 0.02 16.85 26.23
N ARG A 411 -0.29 15.82 27.02
CA ARG A 411 -0.70 15.96 28.43
C ARG A 411 0.46 15.83 29.42
N GLU A 412 1.65 15.53 28.92
CA GLU A 412 2.85 15.41 29.75
C GLU A 412 3.20 16.77 30.37
N SER A 413 3.63 16.75 31.63
CA SER A 413 3.99 17.96 32.38
C SER A 413 5.28 18.62 31.85
N HIS A 414 6.11 17.86 31.13
CA HIS A 414 7.42 18.29 30.65
C HIS A 414 7.65 17.94 29.18
N VAL A 415 8.53 18.71 28.55
CA VAL A 415 9.06 18.50 27.19
C VAL A 415 10.57 18.50 27.23
N TRP A 416 11.17 17.95 26.19
CA TRP A 416 12.60 17.95 25.96
C TRP A 416 12.94 18.80 24.75
N PHE A 417 13.89 19.70 24.90
CA PHE A 417 14.46 20.49 23.81
C PHE A 417 15.97 20.30 23.74
N ARG A 418 16.61 20.81 22.68
CA ARG A 418 18.03 20.56 22.42
C ARG A 418 18.88 21.79 22.74
N VAL A 419 20.11 21.54 23.19
CA VAL A 419 21.16 22.56 23.32
C VAL A 419 22.48 22.00 22.80
N ALA A 420 23.20 22.79 22.03
CA ALA A 420 24.54 22.42 21.57
C ALA A 420 25.60 22.97 22.54
N VAL A 421 26.59 22.15 22.90
CA VAL A 421 27.76 22.59 23.66
C VAL A 421 29.01 22.18 22.92
N HIS A 422 29.86 23.15 22.66
CA HIS A 422 31.24 22.98 22.23
C HIS A 422 32.12 23.08 23.47
N HIS A 423 33.06 22.15 23.61
CA HIS A 423 34.04 22.16 24.70
C HIS A 423 35.37 21.57 24.23
N TYR A 424 36.47 22.00 24.86
CA TYR A 424 37.83 21.61 24.47
C TYR A 424 38.35 20.33 25.14
N ILE A 425 37.85 19.95 26.32
CA ILE A 425 38.38 18.83 27.13
C ILE A 425 37.23 18.04 27.77
N TYR A 426 37.31 16.70 27.77
CA TYR A 426 36.38 15.82 28.47
C TYR A 426 36.50 16.01 29.99
N ARG A 427 35.56 16.75 30.58
CA ARG A 427 35.44 16.97 32.03
C ARG A 427 34.01 16.73 32.49
N ASN A 428 33.82 16.58 33.80
CA ASN A 428 32.53 16.34 34.42
C ASN A 428 31.69 17.63 34.42
N LEU A 429 31.12 17.96 33.27
CA LEU A 429 30.21 19.08 33.16
C LEU A 429 28.81 18.68 33.67
N GLN A 430 28.09 19.64 34.22
CA GLN A 430 26.67 19.53 34.58
C GLN A 430 25.90 20.63 33.86
N ILE A 431 24.71 20.31 33.38
CA ILE A 431 23.81 21.29 32.76
C ILE A 431 22.61 21.50 33.68
N GLU A 432 22.27 22.75 33.91
CA GLU A 432 21.08 23.14 34.67
C GLU A 432 20.15 23.97 33.80
N ALA A 433 18.85 23.69 33.93
CA ALA A 433 17.77 24.40 33.29
C ALA A 433 16.80 24.89 34.35
N ALA A 434 16.81 26.20 34.58
CA ALA A 434 15.97 26.86 35.55
C ALA A 434 14.80 27.56 34.83
N PRO A 435 13.55 27.10 34.99
CA PRO A 435 12.38 27.81 34.49
C PRO A 435 12.13 29.09 35.31
N SER A 436 11.42 30.07 34.74
CA SER A 436 11.04 31.30 35.47
C SER A 436 10.15 31.05 36.70
N SER A 437 9.44 29.91 36.72
CA SER A 437 8.71 29.39 37.87
C SER A 437 8.75 27.86 37.86
N GLY A 438 8.99 27.24 39.02
CA GLY A 438 9.05 25.77 39.18
C GLY A 438 10.41 25.23 39.61
N GLU A 439 10.57 23.91 39.52
CA GLU A 439 11.79 23.20 39.92
C GLU A 439 12.90 23.34 38.87
N VAL A 440 14.14 23.44 39.35
CA VAL A 440 15.33 23.44 38.49
C VAL A 440 15.67 22.01 38.10
N TRP A 441 15.82 21.77 36.79
CA TRP A 441 16.28 20.49 36.28
C TRP A 441 17.80 20.51 36.09
N SER A 442 18.51 19.49 36.58
CA SER A 442 19.94 19.34 36.38
C SER A 442 20.31 17.93 35.91
N SER A 443 21.36 17.82 35.09
CA SER A 443 21.86 16.53 34.62
C SER A 443 23.36 16.56 34.33
N SER A 444 24.05 15.44 34.59
CA SER A 444 25.45 15.28 34.20
C SER A 444 25.57 15.19 32.68
N ILE A 445 26.51 15.95 32.12
CA ILE A 445 26.83 15.96 30.70
C ILE A 445 27.60 14.67 30.38
N ARG A 446 26.87 13.62 29.95
CA ARG A 446 27.46 12.38 29.43
C ARG A 446 27.54 12.43 27.91
N LYS A 447 28.58 11.82 27.32
CA LYS A 447 28.72 11.69 25.86
C LYS A 447 27.45 11.08 25.27
N ALA A 448 26.70 11.84 24.48
CA ALA A 448 25.64 11.27 23.65
C ALA A 448 26.31 10.43 22.54
N ALA A 449 26.06 9.12 22.54
CA ALA A 449 26.34 8.30 21.37
C ALA A 449 25.48 8.82 20.21
N SER A 450 26.05 8.91 18.99
CA SER A 450 25.31 9.28 17.79
C SER A 450 24.08 8.39 17.66
N SER A 451 22.90 9.01 17.54
CA SER A 451 21.63 8.31 17.51
C SER A 451 21.27 7.66 16.18
N PHE A 452 22.06 7.90 15.13
CA PHE A 452 21.76 7.42 13.77
C PHE A 452 22.58 6.19 13.38
N ASP A 453 23.77 6.01 13.95
CA ASP A 453 24.56 4.78 13.89
C ASP A 453 25.70 4.92 14.91
N THR A 454 25.96 3.89 15.71
CA THR A 454 27.14 3.84 16.57
C THR A 454 28.45 3.84 15.77
N ASN A 455 28.38 3.57 14.46
CA ASN A 455 29.51 3.56 13.52
C ASN A 455 29.63 4.83 12.66
N LEU A 456 28.67 5.78 12.73
CA LEU A 456 28.77 7.05 12.01
C LEU A 456 29.63 8.04 12.82
N ILE A 457 30.86 8.25 12.36
CA ILE A 457 31.74 9.32 12.83
C ILE A 457 31.22 10.64 12.22
N PHE A 458 30.85 11.61 13.05
CA PHE A 458 30.66 12.99 12.59
C PHE A 458 32.03 13.53 12.14
N VAL A 459 32.28 13.49 10.84
CA VAL A 459 33.44 14.18 10.25
C VAL A 459 33.03 15.62 10.02
N GLN A 460 33.74 16.53 10.67
CA GLN A 460 33.61 17.97 10.49
C GLN A 460 33.99 18.34 9.05
N VAL A 461 33.05 18.83 8.26
CA VAL A 461 33.36 19.57 7.03
C VAL A 461 33.32 21.05 7.39
N LEU A 462 34.50 21.68 7.44
CA LEU A 462 34.60 23.13 7.48
C LEU A 462 33.94 23.68 6.21
N SER A 463 32.90 24.50 6.38
CA SER A 463 32.43 25.36 5.30
C SER A 463 33.52 26.38 4.99
N PHE A 464 34.38 26.09 4.01
CA PHE A 464 35.32 27.05 3.46
C PHE A 464 34.60 27.87 2.40
N TYR A 465 34.36 29.15 2.70
CA TYR A 465 34.26 30.15 1.65
C TYR A 465 35.60 30.14 0.89
N ILE A 466 35.53 29.83 -0.40
CA ILE A 466 36.68 29.87 -1.32
C ILE A 466 37.15 31.32 -1.42
N LYS A 467 38.32 31.63 -0.84
CA LYS A 467 39.30 32.53 -1.45
C LYS A 467 40.70 31.96 -1.21
N ARG A 468 41.41 31.74 -2.33
CA ARG A 468 42.81 31.34 -2.41
C ARG A 468 43.67 32.23 -1.52
N THR A 469 44.41 31.64 -0.58
CA THR A 469 45.89 31.76 -0.47
C THR A 469 46.43 30.90 0.68
N SER A 470 47.49 30.17 0.34
CA SER A 470 48.63 29.69 1.15
C SER A 470 48.43 29.12 2.56
N ILE A 471 48.84 27.86 2.68
CA ILE A 471 48.92 27.00 3.86
C ILE A 471 49.91 27.58 4.89
N PHE A 472 49.47 27.67 6.15
CA PHE A 472 50.31 27.50 7.34
C PHE A 472 49.58 26.55 8.29
N PHE A 473 50.20 25.41 8.60
CA PHE A 473 49.73 24.52 9.66
C PHE A 473 50.03 25.15 11.02
N SER A 474 49.00 25.45 11.80
CA SER A 474 49.10 25.64 13.24
C SER A 474 47.97 24.89 13.95
N ASN A 475 48.36 24.04 14.91
CA ASN A 475 47.57 23.36 15.94
C ASN A 475 46.07 23.14 15.65
N VAL A 476 45.72 21.92 15.21
CA VAL A 476 44.34 21.45 15.16
C VAL A 476 43.83 21.19 16.58
N TYR A 477 43.20 22.19 17.19
CA TYR A 477 42.42 22.00 18.42
C TYR A 477 41.17 21.16 18.12
N ARG A 478 41.02 20.03 18.81
CA ARG A 478 39.92 19.08 18.60
C ARG A 478 38.72 19.52 19.44
N PHE A 479 37.79 20.28 18.87
CA PHE A 479 36.53 20.60 19.53
C PHE A 479 35.51 19.48 19.32
N SER A 480 34.90 18.99 20.40
CA SER A 480 33.70 18.16 20.31
C SER A 480 32.44 19.02 20.39
N LYS A 481 31.59 18.96 19.35
CA LYS A 481 30.21 19.45 19.41
C LYS A 481 29.32 18.33 19.91
N ILE A 482 28.63 18.54 21.03
CA ILE A 482 27.69 17.56 21.59
C ILE A 482 26.33 18.24 21.75
N ILE A 483 25.26 17.52 21.39
CA ILE A 483 23.88 17.99 21.52
C ILE A 483 23.27 17.31 22.75
N TYR A 484 22.85 18.12 23.71
CA TYR A 484 22.20 17.70 24.94
C TYR A 484 20.70 17.91 24.85
N ARG A 485 19.96 17.07 25.57
CA ARG A 485 18.52 17.16 25.73
C ARG A 485 18.24 17.73 27.10
N ILE A 486 17.44 18.77 27.15
CA ILE A 486 17.11 19.49 28.38
C ILE A 486 15.63 19.36 28.64
N GLN A 487 15.27 18.98 29.87
CA GLN A 487 13.89 18.94 30.31
C GLN A 487 13.40 20.36 30.65
N ALA A 488 12.20 20.70 30.19
CA ALA A 488 11.52 21.95 30.51
C ALA A 488 10.03 21.69 30.78
N PRO A 489 9.34 22.55 31.54
CA PRO A 489 7.88 22.50 31.63
C PRO A 489 7.23 22.57 30.24
N ASN A 490 6.16 21.80 30.03
CA ASN A 490 5.46 21.75 28.76
C ASN A 490 4.64 23.04 28.54
N PRO A 491 4.91 23.84 27.49
CA PRO A 491 4.16 25.08 27.24
C PRO A 491 2.68 24.85 26.90
N GLU A 492 2.29 23.66 26.42
CA GLU A 492 0.88 23.36 26.15
C GLU A 492 0.04 23.20 27.43
N VAL A 493 0.67 22.79 28.54
CA VAL A 493 0.00 22.59 29.84
C VAL A 493 0.18 23.83 30.74
N ASN A 494 1.30 24.56 30.60
CA ASN A 494 1.67 25.68 31.46
C ASN A 494 1.32 27.05 30.87
N GLY A 495 0.06 27.26 30.47
CA GLY A 495 -0.42 28.60 30.09
C GLY A 495 0.14 29.16 28.78
N GLY A 496 0.74 28.33 27.92
CA GLY A 496 1.15 28.67 26.56
C GLY A 496 2.60 29.15 26.40
N SER A 497 3.31 29.51 27.46
CA SER A 497 4.67 30.06 27.39
C SER A 497 5.51 29.64 28.59
N VAL A 498 6.74 29.19 28.33
CA VAL A 498 7.72 28.83 29.35
C VAL A 498 9.06 29.43 28.99
N GLN A 499 9.64 30.19 29.90
CA GLN A 499 11.00 30.72 29.77
C GLN A 499 11.95 29.90 30.62
N ILE A 500 13.06 29.47 30.02
CA ILE A 500 14.07 28.63 30.66
C ILE A 500 15.43 29.30 30.52
N ARG A 501 16.19 29.35 31.62
CA ARG A 501 17.59 29.77 31.61
C ARG A 501 18.49 28.55 31.73
N VAL A 502 19.38 28.37 30.75
CA VAL A 502 20.33 27.25 30.72
C VAL A 502 21.70 27.73 31.20
N SER A 503 22.31 26.97 32.11
CA SER A 503 23.66 27.22 32.63
C SER A 503 24.49 25.94 32.65
N ILE A 504 25.80 26.07 32.46
CA ILE A 504 26.73 24.94 32.48
C ILE A 504 27.66 25.12 33.68
N PHE A 505 27.89 24.02 34.39
CA PHE A 505 28.72 23.92 35.57
C PHE A 505 29.82 22.88 35.36
N GLU A 506 30.95 23.07 36.02
CA GLU A 506 32.08 22.16 36.10
C GLU A 506 32.43 22.01 37.58
N ASP A 507 32.38 20.79 38.12
CA ASP A 507 32.62 20.53 39.55
C ASP A 507 31.80 21.45 40.49
N ASN A 508 30.53 21.65 40.15
CA ASN A 508 29.56 22.57 40.81
C ASN A 508 29.90 24.07 40.70
N VAL A 509 30.88 24.47 39.89
CA VAL A 509 31.22 25.86 39.60
C VAL A 509 30.68 26.25 38.24
N ARG A 510 29.90 27.33 38.17
CA ARG A 510 29.36 27.83 36.89
C ARG A 510 30.49 28.30 35.99
N ILE A 511 30.60 27.71 34.80
CA ILE A 511 31.61 28.10 33.81
C ILE A 511 31.09 29.24 32.92
N LYS A 512 32.00 30.14 32.54
CA LYS A 512 31.71 31.22 31.59
C LYS A 512 31.89 30.70 30.17
N CYS A 513 30.79 30.44 29.48
CA CYS A 513 30.79 30.09 28.06
C CYS A 513 30.30 31.28 27.22
N SER A 514 30.83 31.46 26.01
CA SER A 514 30.20 32.34 25.03
C SER A 514 28.94 31.65 24.51
N ILE A 515 27.79 32.30 24.59
CA ILE A 515 26.50 31.72 24.21
C ILE A 515 26.03 32.40 22.93
N LYS A 516 25.75 31.59 21.91
CA LYS A 516 25.15 32.04 20.66
C LYS A 516 23.75 31.49 20.51
N CYS A 517 22.82 32.36 20.14
CA CYS A 517 21.44 32.03 19.81
C CYS A 517 21.26 32.05 18.29
N ALA A 518 20.72 30.98 17.73
CA ALA A 518 20.39 30.88 16.31
C ALA A 518 19.00 31.49 16.04
N LYS A 519 18.91 32.38 15.05
CA LYS A 519 17.65 32.94 14.57
C LYS A 519 17.03 32.02 13.52
N LYS A 520 15.74 32.21 13.23
CA LYS A 520 14.99 31.41 12.23
C LYS A 520 15.57 31.54 10.81
N ASP A 521 16.28 32.63 10.51
CA ASP A 521 17.00 32.85 9.24
C ASP A 521 18.38 32.13 9.17
N GLY A 522 18.77 31.42 10.24
CA GLY A 522 20.04 30.72 10.36
C GLY A 522 21.21 31.60 10.82
N SER A 523 21.02 32.92 10.99
CA SER A 523 22.03 33.80 11.57
C SER A 523 22.19 33.52 13.07
N THR A 524 23.38 33.78 13.62
CA THR A 524 23.66 33.58 15.04
C THR A 524 24.10 34.89 15.69
N SER A 525 23.58 35.20 16.87
CA SER A 525 24.00 36.37 17.67
C SER A 525 24.32 35.96 19.11
N GLU A 526 25.12 36.76 19.81
CA GLU A 526 25.35 36.55 21.24
C GLU A 526 24.06 36.73 22.06
N CYS A 527 23.91 35.94 23.12
CA CYS A 527 22.75 35.98 24.00
C CYS A 527 23.09 35.54 25.44
N ASN A 528 22.11 35.63 26.34
CA ASN A 528 22.27 35.40 27.78
C ASN A 528 21.95 33.96 28.24
N GLY A 529 21.71 33.03 27.31
CA GLY A 529 21.36 31.63 27.61
C GLY A 529 19.91 31.40 28.02
N THR A 530 19.00 32.35 27.80
CA THR A 530 17.56 32.13 27.97
C THR A 530 16.92 31.66 26.67
N VAL A 531 15.97 30.73 26.77
CA VAL A 531 15.15 30.24 25.66
C VAL A 531 13.69 30.31 26.08
N ASN A 532 12.83 30.84 25.20
CA ASN A 532 11.38 30.78 25.38
C ASN A 532 10.80 29.64 24.53
N LEU A 533 10.12 28.70 25.18
CA LEU A 533 9.29 27.69 24.55
C LEU A 533 7.84 28.16 24.60
N HIS A 534 7.15 28.14 23.47
CA HIS A 534 5.77 28.61 23.37
C HIS A 534 4.91 27.59 22.64
N SER A 535 3.61 27.52 22.95
CA SER A 535 2.67 26.60 22.28
C SER A 535 2.35 27.03 20.84
N GLU A 536 2.44 28.34 20.57
CA GLU A 536 2.35 28.96 19.25
C GLU A 536 3.74 29.06 18.57
N PRO A 537 3.95 28.49 17.37
CA PRO A 537 5.23 28.48 16.66
C PRO A 537 5.85 29.87 16.43
N SER A 538 5.02 30.87 16.13
CA SER A 538 5.50 32.24 15.84
C SER A 538 6.15 32.93 17.03
N ARG A 539 5.89 32.45 18.26
CA ARG A 539 6.35 33.04 19.52
C ARG A 539 7.42 32.20 20.23
N SER A 540 7.74 31.01 19.71
CA SER A 540 8.77 30.13 20.27
C SER A 540 10.15 30.49 19.72
N ASP A 541 11.15 30.57 20.60
CA ASP A 541 12.55 30.76 20.21
C ASP A 541 13.14 29.44 19.67
N GLU A 542 12.89 28.35 20.38
CA GLU A 542 13.20 26.99 19.94
C GLU A 542 11.91 26.31 19.49
N ASP A 543 11.84 25.96 18.21
CA ASP A 543 10.70 25.24 17.66
C ASP A 543 10.84 23.72 17.86
N VAL A 544 12.05 23.20 18.11
CA VAL A 544 12.28 21.75 18.16
C VAL A 544 12.28 21.23 19.60
N PHE A 545 11.11 20.77 20.05
CA PHE A 545 10.92 20.10 21.34
C PHE A 545 9.89 18.97 21.25
N THR A 546 9.88 18.05 22.21
CA THR A 546 8.90 16.96 22.26
C THR A 546 8.70 16.43 23.67
N SER A 547 7.51 15.94 23.99
CA SER A 547 7.25 15.12 25.18
C SER A 547 7.43 13.62 24.91
N ASP A 548 7.47 13.21 23.65
CA ASP A 548 7.60 11.80 23.25
C ASP A 548 9.04 11.31 23.43
N GLN A 549 9.25 10.46 24.43
CA GLN A 549 10.56 9.90 24.75
C GLN A 549 11.17 9.08 23.60
N SER A 550 10.34 8.44 22.76
CA SER A 550 10.82 7.63 21.64
C SER A 550 11.31 8.47 20.45
N ALA A 551 10.94 9.76 20.39
CA ALA A 551 11.37 10.70 19.36
C ALA A 551 12.66 11.44 19.71
N LEU A 552 13.11 11.37 20.98
CA LEU A 552 14.18 12.22 21.53
C LEU A 552 15.50 12.17 20.76
N HIS A 553 15.80 11.04 20.13
CA HIS A 553 17.04 10.84 19.38
C HIS A 553 16.95 11.28 17.92
N LEU A 554 15.75 11.67 17.47
CA LEU A 554 15.42 12.08 16.11
C LEU A 554 14.98 13.54 16.02
N ILE A 555 14.63 14.19 17.14
CA ILE A 555 14.22 15.60 17.13
C ILE A 555 15.28 16.49 16.46
N GLY A 556 14.81 17.31 15.52
CA GLY A 556 15.63 18.15 14.66
C GLY A 556 15.91 17.59 13.28
N TRP A 557 15.63 16.30 13.03
CA TRP A 557 15.80 15.71 11.71
C TRP A 557 14.56 15.90 10.83
N ASN A 558 14.77 16.32 9.59
CA ASN A 558 13.80 16.16 8.52
C ASN A 558 14.08 14.80 7.85
N MET A 559 13.27 13.79 8.18
CA MET A 559 13.45 12.39 7.77
C MET A 559 12.62 12.03 6.53
N ARG A 560 12.35 13.02 5.66
CA ARG A 560 11.59 12.83 4.42
C ARG A 560 12.51 12.48 3.25
N GLY A 561 12.11 11.47 2.48
CA GLY A 561 12.83 11.01 1.30
C GLY A 561 14.11 10.24 1.64
N HIS A 562 15.02 10.16 0.67
CA HIS A 562 16.22 9.34 0.80
C HIS A 562 17.13 9.85 1.95
N PRO A 563 17.71 8.97 2.81
CA PRO A 563 18.53 9.39 3.95
C PRO A 563 19.70 10.33 3.64
N ALA A 564 20.29 10.22 2.45
CA ALA A 564 21.33 11.16 1.98
C ALA A 564 20.85 12.62 1.82
N GLN A 565 19.54 12.87 1.80
CA GLN A 565 18.92 14.19 1.68
C GLN A 565 18.39 14.70 3.02
N TRP A 566 18.43 13.89 4.08
CA TRP A 566 17.95 14.28 5.40
C TRP A 566 18.77 15.44 5.95
N ARG A 567 18.08 16.38 6.59
CA ARG A 567 18.68 17.58 7.16
C ARG A 567 18.46 17.61 8.66
N HIS A 568 19.41 18.19 9.39
CA HIS A 568 19.32 18.33 10.83
C HIS A 568 19.35 19.81 11.23
N LYS A 569 18.27 20.32 11.84
CA LYS A 569 18.17 21.69 12.32
C LYS A 569 19.06 21.89 13.54
N VAL A 570 19.87 22.93 13.50
CA VAL A 570 20.75 23.35 14.60
C VAL A 570 19.88 23.82 15.78
N PRO A 571 20.22 23.47 17.03
CA PRO A 571 19.50 23.99 18.20
C PRO A 571 19.60 25.51 18.34
N TYR A 572 18.59 26.12 18.96
CA TYR A 572 18.55 27.56 19.25
C TYR A 572 19.77 28.00 20.09
N LEU A 573 20.04 27.33 21.21
CA LEU A 573 21.19 27.64 22.07
C LEU A 573 22.44 26.83 21.69
N THR A 574 23.55 27.53 21.48
CA THR A 574 24.89 26.93 21.37
C THR A 574 25.85 27.58 22.36
N PHE A 575 26.44 26.77 23.23
CA PHE A 575 27.45 27.18 24.20
C PHE A 575 28.84 26.87 23.68
N TYR A 576 29.75 27.83 23.78
CA TYR A 576 31.18 27.68 23.50
C TYR A 576 31.93 27.81 24.82
N CYS A 577 32.16 26.65 25.41
CA CYS A 577 33.07 26.37 26.51
C CYS A 577 34.28 25.60 25.92
#